data_AF-A0A516NN46-F1
#
_entry.id   AF-A0A516NN46-F1
#
_cell.length_a   1.000
_cell.length_b   1.000
_cell.length_c   1.000
_cell.angle_alpha   90.00
_cell.angle_beta   90.00
_cell.angle_gamma   90.00
#
_symmetry.space_group_name_H-M   'P 1'
#
loop_
_entity.id
_entity.type
_entity.pdbx_description
1 polymer ?
#
loop_
_entity_poly.entity_id
_entity_poly.type
_entity_poly.pdbx_seq_one_letter_code
_entity_poly.pdbx_strand_id
1 'polypeptide(L)'
;MSHFVLTVCLPGHLTRDAVEPALDSALARFDENRDVPRYLEYTRQELIAKGRGDIEQFRDTRYATYLADTPAYEARNAHNSAHLRYLAGTDGDGGFPARLSWSDEQVYAYETRHYAAENIGPGGEVYSTWNPEGKWDWWVIGGRWSGYWVVRVEAWAEVLGAEMHTDNWNGVEPVRTDMARLKVIAPESLEPGFALLDLDGVWHERGEMGWLASVSRDVGDAAWRATYRSVLAALPPDTWLVNVDCHV
;
A
#
# COMPACT_ATOMS: atom_id res chain seq x y z
N MET A 1 5.73 11.95 -5.32
CA MET A 1 6.56 10.93 -4.65
C MET A 1 5.84 10.58 -3.39
N SER A 2 5.30 9.38 -3.35
CA SER A 2 4.37 8.97 -2.31
C SER A 2 5.05 7.89 -1.46
N HIS A 3 4.90 8.00 -0.16
CA HIS A 3 5.57 7.13 0.81
C HIS A 3 4.53 6.50 1.73
N PHE A 4 4.82 5.29 2.21
CA PHE A 4 3.96 4.63 3.17
C PHE A 4 4.77 3.82 4.21
N VAL A 5 4.15 3.60 5.36
CA VAL A 5 4.73 2.80 6.45
C VAL A 5 4.37 1.34 6.27
N LEU A 6 5.39 0.49 6.22
CA LEU A 6 5.29 -0.96 6.27
C LEU A 6 5.86 -1.49 7.60
N THR A 7 5.08 -2.31 8.32
CA THR A 7 5.59 -3.11 9.43
C THR A 7 5.99 -4.50 8.94
N VAL A 8 7.24 -4.89 9.11
CA VAL A 8 7.73 -6.23 8.73
C VAL A 8 7.97 -7.08 9.97
N CYS A 9 7.38 -8.28 9.99
CA CYS A 9 7.60 -9.28 11.02
C CYS A 9 8.73 -10.23 10.58
N LEU A 10 9.76 -10.39 11.42
CA LEU A 10 10.89 -11.28 11.15
C LEU A 10 11.12 -12.29 12.29
N PRO A 11 11.69 -13.47 12.00
CA PRO A 11 11.87 -14.52 13.00
C PRO A 11 12.63 -14.07 14.25
N GLY A 12 12.11 -14.40 15.43
CA GLY A 12 12.70 -13.97 16.69
C GLY A 12 14.08 -14.56 17.01
N HIS A 13 14.55 -15.59 16.32
CA HIS A 13 15.89 -16.13 16.59
C HIS A 13 17.01 -15.31 15.93
N LEU A 14 16.67 -14.33 15.08
CA LEU A 14 17.66 -13.47 14.43
C LEU A 14 18.42 -12.61 15.46
N THR A 15 19.73 -12.55 15.28
CA THR A 15 20.60 -11.56 15.93
C THR A 15 20.37 -10.19 15.31
N ARG A 16 20.74 -9.11 16.03
CA ARG A 16 20.49 -7.73 15.58
C ARG A 16 21.11 -7.41 14.22
N ASP A 17 22.32 -7.89 13.97
CA ASP A 17 23.08 -7.74 12.73
C ASP A 17 22.50 -8.56 11.56
N ALA A 18 21.70 -9.60 11.85
CA ALA A 18 21.02 -10.41 10.85
C ALA A 18 19.65 -9.86 10.43
N VAL A 19 19.13 -8.82 11.11
CA VAL A 19 17.77 -8.32 10.83
C VAL A 19 17.69 -7.62 9.47
N GLU A 20 18.66 -6.78 9.12
CA GLU A 20 18.67 -6.06 7.84
C GLU A 20 18.83 -7.00 6.64
N PRO A 21 19.76 -7.98 6.64
CA PRO A 21 19.79 -9.01 5.59
C PRO A 21 18.51 -9.85 5.48
N ALA A 22 17.86 -10.16 6.62
CA ALA A 22 16.59 -10.88 6.61
C ALA A 22 15.45 -10.02 6.05
N LEU A 23 15.47 -8.71 6.32
CA LEU A 23 14.54 -7.74 5.77
C LEU A 23 14.69 -7.62 4.25
N ASP A 24 15.92 -7.48 3.75
CA ASP A 24 16.24 -7.49 2.31
C ASP A 24 15.60 -8.72 1.65
N SER A 25 15.85 -9.90 2.21
CA SER A 25 15.33 -11.16 1.67
C SER A 25 13.80 -11.24 1.72
N ALA A 26 13.17 -10.74 2.78
CA ALA A 26 11.72 -10.76 2.93
C ALA A 26 11.02 -9.81 1.93
N LEU A 27 11.66 -8.68 1.63
CA LEU A 27 11.11 -7.65 0.74
C LEU A 27 11.44 -7.87 -0.74
N ALA A 28 12.49 -8.64 -1.08
CA ALA A 28 13.03 -8.78 -2.44
C ALA A 28 12.02 -9.27 -3.50
N ARG A 29 10.93 -9.94 -3.11
CA ARG A 29 9.89 -10.35 -4.07
C ARG A 29 8.89 -9.23 -4.40
N PHE A 30 8.86 -8.18 -3.60
CA PHE A 30 7.94 -7.04 -3.75
C PHE A 30 8.62 -5.81 -4.37
N ASP A 31 9.88 -5.93 -4.80
CA ASP A 31 10.60 -4.88 -5.53
C ASP A 31 9.98 -4.71 -6.93
N GLU A 32 9.45 -3.52 -7.24
CA GLU A 32 8.88 -3.20 -8.55
C GLU A 32 9.91 -3.27 -9.69
N ASN A 33 11.19 -3.07 -9.37
CA ASN A 33 12.30 -3.14 -10.32
C ASN A 33 12.86 -4.57 -10.47
N ARG A 34 12.26 -5.55 -9.79
CA ARG A 34 12.64 -6.95 -9.93
C ARG A 34 12.38 -7.41 -11.37
N ASP A 35 13.44 -7.84 -12.04
CA ASP A 35 13.33 -8.44 -13.36
C ASP A 35 12.56 -9.76 -13.28
N VAL A 36 11.47 -9.85 -14.05
CA VAL A 36 10.64 -11.04 -14.15
C VAL A 36 10.48 -11.43 -15.62
N PRO A 37 10.44 -12.73 -15.95
CA PRO A 37 10.16 -13.16 -17.31
C PRO A 37 8.85 -12.57 -17.81
N ARG A 38 8.82 -12.16 -19.08
CA ARG A 38 7.59 -11.73 -19.74
C ARG A 38 6.49 -12.76 -19.52
N TYR A 39 5.37 -12.33 -18.98
CA TYR A 39 4.23 -13.20 -18.68
C TYR A 39 2.95 -12.64 -19.30
N LEU A 40 1.98 -13.53 -19.50
CA LEU A 40 0.62 -13.18 -19.88
C LEU A 40 -0.03 -12.48 -18.70
N GLU A 41 -0.26 -11.17 -18.81
CA GLU A 41 -0.89 -10.39 -17.74
C GLU A 41 -2.41 -10.58 -17.77
N TYR A 42 -3.02 -10.38 -18.95
CA TYR A 42 -4.44 -10.64 -19.16
C TYR A 42 -4.69 -11.24 -20.54
N THR A 43 -5.60 -12.20 -20.62
CA THR A 43 -6.28 -12.50 -21.87
C THR A 43 -7.15 -11.33 -22.30
N ARG A 44 -7.55 -11.27 -23.57
CA ARG A 44 -8.49 -10.25 -24.06
C ARG A 44 -9.77 -10.17 -23.22
N GLN A 45 -10.32 -11.33 -22.84
CA GLN A 45 -11.56 -11.40 -22.06
C GLN A 45 -11.36 -10.90 -20.63
N GLU A 46 -10.25 -11.27 -19.98
CA GLU A 46 -9.93 -10.78 -18.63
C GLU A 46 -9.68 -9.28 -18.63
N LEU A 47 -9.01 -8.74 -19.64
CA LEU A 47 -8.75 -7.30 -19.77
C LEU A 47 -10.07 -6.51 -19.92
N ILE A 48 -11.00 -7.02 -20.73
CA ILE A 48 -12.34 -6.42 -20.86
C ILE A 48 -13.11 -6.50 -19.54
N ALA A 49 -13.08 -7.65 -18.88
CA ALA A 49 -13.75 -7.84 -17.59
C ALA A 49 -13.20 -6.87 -16.53
N LYS A 50 -11.87 -6.70 -16.47
CA LYS A 50 -11.21 -5.70 -15.63
C LYS A 50 -11.71 -4.29 -15.95
N GLY A 51 -11.65 -3.86 -17.22
CA GLY A 51 -12.10 -2.53 -17.62
C GLY A 51 -13.58 -2.26 -17.29
N ARG A 52 -14.45 -3.28 -17.42
CA ARG A 52 -15.85 -3.20 -16.97
C ARG A 52 -15.96 -3.01 -15.45
N GLY A 53 -15.20 -3.79 -14.68
CA GLY A 53 -15.13 -3.64 -13.23
C GLY A 53 -14.68 -2.24 -12.79
N ASP A 54 -13.69 -1.65 -13.47
CA ASP A 54 -13.22 -0.30 -13.19
C ASP A 54 -14.30 0.76 -13.48
N ILE A 55 -15.06 0.60 -14.57
CA ILE A 55 -16.21 1.47 -14.90
C ILE A 55 -17.29 1.35 -13.82
N GLU A 56 -17.64 0.13 -13.39
CA GLU A 56 -18.63 -0.11 -12.35
C GLU A 56 -18.21 0.49 -11.01
N GLN A 57 -16.95 0.30 -10.60
CA GLN A 57 -16.43 0.87 -9.36
C GLN A 57 -16.50 2.40 -9.38
N PHE A 58 -16.10 3.04 -10.49
CA PHE A 58 -16.18 4.50 -10.61
C PHE A 58 -17.65 5.00 -10.62
N ARG A 59 -18.55 4.24 -11.26
CA ARG A 59 -20.00 4.50 -11.25
C ARG A 59 -20.52 4.54 -9.82
N ASP A 60 -20.22 3.51 -9.05
CA ASP A 60 -20.82 3.29 -7.72
C ASP A 60 -20.18 4.14 -6.62
N THR A 61 -19.02 4.76 -6.90
CA THR A 61 -18.31 5.62 -5.95
C THR A 61 -18.37 7.09 -6.36
N ARG A 62 -17.44 7.53 -7.20
CA ARG A 62 -17.19 8.94 -7.51
C ARG A 62 -18.32 9.54 -8.34
N TYR A 63 -18.84 8.80 -9.32
CA TYR A 63 -19.94 9.25 -10.16
C TYR A 63 -21.27 9.28 -9.39
N ALA A 64 -21.57 8.26 -8.57
CA ALA A 64 -22.72 8.28 -7.67
C ALA A 64 -22.69 9.48 -6.71
N THR A 65 -21.53 9.81 -6.14
CA THR A 65 -21.35 10.99 -5.29
C THR A 65 -21.62 12.30 -6.04
N TYR A 66 -21.17 12.40 -7.29
CA TYR A 66 -21.45 13.54 -8.17
C TYR A 66 -22.95 13.70 -8.47
N LEU A 67 -23.65 12.59 -8.71
CA LEU A 67 -25.10 12.61 -8.98
C LEU A 67 -25.95 12.89 -7.74
N ALA A 68 -25.49 12.53 -6.54
CA ALA A 68 -26.24 12.72 -5.30
C ALA A 68 -26.44 14.20 -4.94
N ASP A 69 -25.44 15.05 -5.19
CA ASP A 69 -25.52 16.50 -5.03
C ASP A 69 -24.54 17.20 -6.00
N THR A 70 -24.99 17.33 -7.25
CA THR A 70 -24.19 17.92 -8.32
C THR A 70 -23.72 19.35 -8.01
N PRO A 71 -24.58 20.29 -7.57
CA PRO A 71 -24.14 21.65 -7.27
C PRO A 71 -23.06 21.72 -6.19
N ALA A 72 -23.20 20.97 -5.09
CA ALA A 72 -22.19 20.96 -4.04
C ALA A 72 -20.88 20.31 -4.51
N TYR A 73 -20.96 19.23 -5.29
CA TYR A 73 -19.78 18.57 -5.85
C TYR A 73 -19.04 19.48 -6.83
N GLU A 74 -19.75 20.15 -7.74
CA GLU A 74 -19.17 21.12 -8.69
C GLU A 74 -18.50 22.27 -7.97
N ALA A 75 -19.16 22.87 -6.96
CA ALA A 75 -18.58 23.94 -6.17
C ALA A 75 -17.26 23.51 -5.48
N ARG A 76 -17.23 22.30 -4.90
CA ARG A 76 -16.01 21.75 -4.27
C ARG A 76 -14.88 21.48 -5.26
N ASN A 77 -15.22 21.13 -6.49
CA ASN A 77 -14.26 20.75 -7.53
C ASN A 77 -14.12 21.81 -8.65
N ALA A 78 -14.53 23.07 -8.39
CA ALA A 78 -14.54 24.14 -9.39
C ALA A 78 -13.16 24.45 -9.99
N HIS A 79 -12.09 24.11 -9.27
CA HIS A 79 -10.71 24.24 -9.71
C HIS A 79 -10.31 23.21 -10.79
N ASN A 80 -11.12 22.18 -11.02
CA ASN A 80 -10.83 21.08 -11.95
C ASN A 80 -11.91 20.95 -13.03
N SER A 81 -11.93 21.91 -13.95
CA SER A 81 -12.93 21.98 -15.04
C SER A 81 -12.89 20.77 -15.98
N ALA A 82 -11.73 20.12 -16.16
CA ALA A 82 -11.61 18.91 -16.97
C ALA A 82 -12.36 17.73 -16.32
N HIS A 83 -12.18 17.53 -15.00
CA HIS A 83 -12.91 16.52 -14.23
C HIS A 83 -14.42 16.73 -14.28
N LEU A 84 -14.88 17.98 -14.14
CA LEU A 84 -16.32 18.28 -14.23
C LEU A 84 -16.88 18.01 -15.62
N ARG A 85 -16.18 18.39 -16.70
CA ARG A 85 -16.60 18.06 -18.07
C ARG A 85 -16.66 16.55 -18.31
N TYR A 86 -15.68 15.82 -17.78
CA TYR A 86 -15.63 14.37 -17.85
C TYR A 86 -16.83 13.72 -17.15
N LEU A 87 -17.17 14.14 -15.93
CA LEU A 87 -18.34 13.63 -15.20
C LEU A 87 -19.66 14.01 -15.87
N ALA A 88 -19.78 15.25 -16.35
CA ALA A 88 -20.98 15.74 -17.03
C ALA A 88 -21.18 15.16 -18.45
N GLY A 89 -20.19 14.45 -18.99
CA GLY A 89 -20.23 13.92 -20.34
C GLY A 89 -20.11 14.98 -21.44
N THR A 90 -19.58 16.16 -21.11
CA THR A 90 -19.38 17.28 -22.05
C THR A 90 -17.96 17.33 -22.62
N ASP A 91 -17.18 16.27 -22.38
CA ASP A 91 -15.87 16.09 -23.00
C ASP A 91 -16.00 15.49 -24.41
N GLY A 92 -14.93 15.54 -25.21
CA GLY A 92 -14.96 15.21 -26.64
C GLY A 92 -15.56 13.84 -27.00
N ASP A 93 -15.38 12.85 -26.12
CA ASP A 93 -15.87 11.47 -26.32
C ASP A 93 -17.12 11.14 -25.45
N GLY A 94 -17.81 12.16 -24.93
CA GLY A 94 -18.99 11.97 -24.06
C GLY A 94 -18.67 11.63 -22.59
N GLY A 95 -17.41 11.79 -22.19
CA GLY A 95 -16.94 11.66 -20.80
C GLY A 95 -17.19 10.30 -20.14
N PHE A 96 -17.34 10.28 -18.81
CA PHE A 96 -17.69 9.06 -18.08
C PHE A 96 -19.06 8.48 -18.45
N PRO A 97 -20.14 9.28 -18.62
CA PRO A 97 -21.46 8.74 -18.95
C PRO A 97 -21.48 7.86 -20.20
N ALA A 98 -20.73 8.23 -21.25
CA ALA A 98 -20.62 7.42 -22.47
C ALA A 98 -19.98 6.04 -22.22
N ARG A 99 -19.14 5.90 -21.19
CA ARG A 99 -18.47 4.63 -20.86
C ARG A 99 -19.41 3.58 -20.31
N LEU A 100 -20.51 4.02 -19.70
CA LEU A 100 -21.53 3.12 -19.16
C LEU A 100 -22.21 2.28 -20.24
N SER A 101 -22.14 2.70 -21.52
CA SER A 101 -22.70 2.00 -22.66
C SER A 101 -21.66 1.49 -23.65
N TRP A 102 -20.38 1.40 -23.25
CA TRP A 102 -19.33 0.89 -24.14
C TRP A 102 -19.50 -0.59 -24.50
N SER A 103 -19.26 -0.90 -25.78
CA SER A 103 -19.09 -2.28 -26.23
C SER A 103 -17.79 -2.88 -25.71
N ASP A 104 -17.67 -4.21 -25.79
CA ASP A 104 -16.43 -4.91 -25.43
C ASP A 104 -15.22 -4.40 -26.23
N GLU A 105 -15.41 -4.05 -27.50
CA GLU A 105 -14.37 -3.47 -28.36
C GLU A 105 -13.93 -2.10 -27.87
N GLN A 106 -14.86 -1.26 -27.40
CA GLN A 106 -14.53 0.07 -26.88
C GLN A 106 -13.81 -0.03 -25.54
N VAL A 107 -14.25 -0.92 -24.63
CA VAL A 107 -13.54 -1.20 -23.38
C VAL A 107 -12.14 -1.71 -23.67
N TYR A 108 -12.01 -2.70 -24.57
CA TYR A 108 -10.72 -3.27 -24.94
C TYR A 108 -9.77 -2.24 -25.56
N ALA A 109 -10.25 -1.42 -26.50
CA ALA A 109 -9.46 -0.37 -27.13
C ALA A 109 -8.99 0.68 -26.10
N TYR A 110 -9.81 0.97 -25.10
CA TYR A 110 -9.43 1.87 -24.02
C TYR A 110 -8.37 1.24 -23.10
N GLU A 111 -8.55 0.00 -22.65
CA GLU A 111 -7.59 -0.65 -21.75
C GLU A 111 -6.22 -0.85 -22.43
N THR A 112 -6.21 -1.22 -23.71
CA THR A 112 -4.96 -1.48 -24.46
C THR A 112 -4.14 -0.23 -24.78
N ARG A 113 -4.69 0.99 -24.64
CA ARG A 113 -3.93 2.24 -24.84
C ARG A 113 -2.76 2.39 -23.86
N HIS A 114 -2.77 1.62 -22.78
CA HIS A 114 -1.74 1.59 -21.74
C HIS A 114 -0.59 0.62 -22.06
N TYR A 115 -0.69 -0.14 -23.15
CA TYR A 115 0.29 -1.14 -23.54
C TYR A 115 1.01 -0.71 -24.82
N ALA A 116 2.31 -0.99 -24.88
CA ALA A 116 3.06 -0.90 -26.12
C ALA A 116 2.56 -1.96 -27.11
N ALA A 117 2.56 -1.66 -28.41
CA ALA A 117 2.03 -2.57 -29.44
C ALA A 117 2.72 -3.95 -29.44
N GLU A 118 4.00 -4.02 -29.10
CA GLU A 118 4.79 -5.25 -28.95
C GLU A 118 4.37 -6.15 -27.77
N ASN A 119 3.61 -5.57 -26.82
CA ASN A 119 3.06 -6.25 -25.67
C ASN A 119 1.60 -6.67 -25.88
N ILE A 120 1.04 -6.48 -27.09
CA ILE A 120 -0.29 -6.94 -27.46
C ILE A 120 -0.14 -8.11 -28.44
N GLY A 121 -0.60 -9.29 -28.03
CA GLY A 121 -0.56 -10.50 -28.84
C GLY A 121 -1.64 -10.51 -29.94
N PRO A 122 -1.51 -11.41 -30.94
CA PRO A 122 -2.42 -11.46 -32.09
C PRO A 122 -3.86 -11.81 -31.71
N GLY A 123 -4.11 -12.46 -30.57
CA GLY A 123 -5.45 -12.73 -30.03
C GLY A 123 -6.01 -11.61 -29.15
N GLY A 124 -5.24 -10.54 -28.93
CA GLY A 124 -5.57 -9.43 -28.05
C GLY A 124 -5.25 -9.66 -26.58
N GLU A 125 -4.48 -10.70 -26.26
CA GLU A 125 -3.80 -10.85 -24.98
C GLU A 125 -2.75 -9.76 -24.76
N VAL A 126 -2.55 -9.37 -23.50
CA VAL A 126 -1.53 -8.38 -23.12
C VAL A 126 -0.48 -8.99 -22.21
N TYR A 127 0.76 -8.55 -22.39
CA TYR A 127 1.93 -9.07 -21.69
C TYR A 127 2.62 -7.98 -20.88
N SER A 128 3.22 -8.38 -19.76
CA SER A 128 4.01 -7.50 -18.91
C SER A 128 5.34 -8.14 -18.55
N THR A 129 6.29 -7.27 -18.21
CA THR A 129 7.59 -7.59 -17.62
C THR A 129 7.75 -6.90 -16.25
N TRP A 130 6.70 -6.27 -15.74
CA TRP A 130 6.68 -5.65 -14.42
C TRP A 130 6.45 -6.72 -13.36
N ASN A 131 7.04 -6.56 -12.19
CA ASN A 131 6.83 -7.50 -11.10
C ASN A 131 5.35 -7.51 -10.67
N PRO A 132 4.59 -8.62 -10.84
CA PRO A 132 3.19 -8.68 -10.44
C PRO A 132 2.99 -8.62 -8.92
N GLU A 133 4.03 -8.92 -8.14
CA GLU A 133 4.05 -8.76 -6.68
C GLU A 133 4.66 -7.41 -6.25
N GLY A 134 4.98 -6.50 -7.18
CA GLY A 134 5.59 -5.20 -6.88
C GLY A 134 4.76 -4.36 -5.90
N LYS A 135 5.41 -3.81 -4.87
CA LYS A 135 4.83 -2.93 -3.84
C LYS A 135 5.68 -1.69 -3.54
N TRP A 136 6.95 -1.69 -3.91
CA TRP A 136 7.89 -0.60 -3.64
C TRP A 136 8.95 -0.52 -4.73
N ASP A 137 9.49 0.67 -4.99
CA ASP A 137 10.68 0.88 -5.84
C ASP A 137 11.95 1.22 -5.03
N TRP A 138 11.78 1.61 -3.76
CA TRP A 138 12.83 1.86 -2.77
C TRP A 138 12.28 1.78 -1.33
N TRP A 139 13.15 1.47 -0.36
CA TRP A 139 12.79 1.53 1.07
C TRP A 139 13.97 1.85 1.99
N VAL A 140 13.66 2.26 3.22
CA VAL A 140 14.63 2.40 4.32
C VAL A 140 13.97 2.12 5.68
N ILE A 141 14.72 1.60 6.66
CA ILE A 141 14.23 1.45 8.03
C ILE A 141 13.97 2.83 8.65
N GLY A 142 12.78 3.03 9.22
CA GLY A 142 12.35 4.30 9.83
C GLY A 142 12.01 5.38 8.81
N GLY A 143 13.04 5.91 8.13
CA GLY A 143 12.91 6.97 7.13
C GLY A 143 12.15 8.20 7.66
N ARG A 144 11.10 8.61 6.93
CA ARG A 144 10.22 9.74 7.31
C ARG A 144 9.49 9.53 8.63
N TRP A 145 9.37 8.29 9.08
CA TRP A 145 8.67 7.89 10.30
C TRP A 145 9.63 7.31 11.34
N SER A 146 10.90 7.75 11.34
CA SER A 146 11.90 7.30 12.31
C SER A 146 11.42 7.43 13.76
N GLY A 147 11.75 6.45 14.58
CA GLY A 147 11.25 6.32 15.94
C GLY A 147 9.75 6.00 15.97
N TYR A 148 9.25 5.14 15.09
CA TYR A 148 7.80 4.91 14.98
C TYR A 148 7.18 4.40 16.29
N TRP A 149 7.86 3.50 16.99
CA TRP A 149 7.37 2.89 18.23
C TRP A 149 8.04 3.43 19.48
N VAL A 150 7.32 3.34 20.61
CA VAL A 150 7.85 3.62 21.95
C VAL A 150 8.37 2.33 22.57
N VAL A 151 9.57 2.38 23.14
CA VAL A 151 10.15 1.28 23.90
C VAL A 151 9.57 1.27 25.30
N ARG A 152 9.16 0.09 25.75
CA ARG A 152 8.74 -0.16 27.13
C ARG A 152 9.83 0.25 28.11
N VAL A 153 9.43 0.95 29.16
CA VAL A 153 10.30 1.42 30.23
C VAL A 153 11.23 0.32 30.76
N GLU A 154 10.64 -0.84 31.04
CA GLU A 154 11.33 -2.02 31.56
C GLU A 154 12.38 -2.61 30.59
N ALA A 155 12.33 -2.23 29.31
CA ALA A 155 13.23 -2.70 28.26
C ALA A 155 14.24 -1.64 27.80
N TRP A 156 14.30 -0.46 28.44
CA TRP A 156 15.21 0.62 28.03
C TRP A 156 16.69 0.20 28.09
N ALA A 157 17.10 -0.54 29.13
CA ALA A 157 18.47 -1.02 29.27
C ALA A 157 18.90 -1.98 28.14
N GLU A 158 17.95 -2.74 27.57
CA GLU A 158 18.21 -3.63 26.42
C GLU A 158 18.51 -2.83 25.15
N VAL A 159 17.85 -1.68 24.98
CA VAL A 159 17.96 -0.84 23.77
C VAL A 159 19.10 0.15 23.86
N LEU A 160 19.32 0.75 25.03
CA LEU A 160 20.26 1.87 25.23
C LEU A 160 21.63 1.42 25.76
N GLY A 161 21.74 0.17 26.21
CA GLY A 161 22.90 -0.33 26.93
C GLY A 161 22.80 -0.08 28.45
N ALA A 162 23.56 -0.87 29.21
CA ALA A 162 23.44 -0.99 30.67
C ALA A 162 23.84 0.26 31.50
N GLU A 163 24.29 1.35 30.87
CA GLU A 163 24.82 2.53 31.57
C GLU A 163 23.77 3.63 31.85
N MET A 164 22.51 3.45 31.44
CA MET A 164 21.44 4.39 31.75
C MET A 164 20.90 4.20 33.19
N HIS A 165 21.23 5.15 34.07
CA HIS A 165 20.61 5.29 35.40
C HIS A 165 19.19 5.87 35.30
N THR A 166 18.19 5.13 35.77
CA THR A 166 16.75 5.48 35.68
C THR A 166 16.22 6.35 36.82
N ASP A 167 17.10 6.94 37.63
CA ASP A 167 16.73 7.45 38.96
C ASP A 167 16.01 8.83 38.97
N ASN A 168 15.69 9.42 37.81
CA ASN A 168 14.95 10.69 37.71
C ASN A 168 13.89 10.66 36.59
N TRP A 169 12.73 10.09 36.91
CA TRP A 169 11.66 9.70 35.98
C TRP A 169 10.79 10.84 35.38
N ASN A 170 10.87 12.08 35.87
CA ASN A 170 9.85 13.10 35.61
C ASN A 170 10.15 14.10 34.47
N GLY A 171 10.82 13.68 33.38
CA GLY A 171 11.08 14.59 32.26
C GLY A 171 11.91 14.06 31.08
N VAL A 172 12.08 12.74 30.95
CA VAL A 172 12.83 12.15 29.82
C VAL A 172 11.84 11.81 28.71
N GLU A 173 12.15 12.27 27.49
CA GLU A 173 11.42 11.88 26.27
C GLU A 173 11.39 10.33 26.16
N PRO A 174 10.25 9.72 25.80
CA PRO A 174 10.17 8.28 25.66
C PRO A 174 11.21 7.78 24.66
N VAL A 175 11.90 6.68 24.99
CA VAL A 175 12.84 6.03 24.06
C VAL A 175 12.04 5.47 22.89
N ARG A 176 12.45 5.81 21.66
CA ARG A 176 11.76 5.40 20.44
C ARG A 176 12.63 4.46 19.60
N THR A 177 12.00 3.62 18.80
CA THR A 177 12.68 2.65 17.94
C THR A 177 11.91 2.41 16.64
N ASP A 178 12.63 2.06 15.58
CA ASP A 178 12.08 1.54 14.33
C ASP A 178 12.24 0.02 14.23
N MET A 179 12.95 -0.60 15.17
CA MET A 179 13.24 -2.02 15.10
C MET A 179 13.50 -2.59 16.50
N ALA A 180 12.62 -3.46 16.96
CA ALA A 180 12.72 -4.14 18.24
C ALA A 180 11.93 -5.44 18.22
N ARG A 181 12.17 -6.30 19.21
CA ARG A 181 11.29 -7.44 19.45
C ARG A 181 9.92 -6.92 19.92
N LEU A 182 8.85 -7.61 19.56
CA LEU A 182 7.48 -7.23 19.92
C LEU A 182 7.33 -6.98 21.43
N LYS A 183 7.90 -7.85 22.27
CA LYS A 183 7.87 -7.72 23.74
C LYS A 183 8.53 -6.44 24.29
N VAL A 184 9.39 -5.79 23.51
CA VAL A 184 10.14 -4.57 23.89
C VAL A 184 9.32 -3.31 23.57
N ILE A 185 8.32 -3.42 22.69
CA ILE A 185 7.53 -2.28 22.23
C ILE A 185 6.32 -2.07 23.13
N ALA A 186 6.03 -0.81 23.45
CA ALA A 186 4.87 -0.39 24.22
C ALA A 186 3.60 -0.62 23.38
N PRO A 187 2.62 -1.43 23.84
CA PRO A 187 1.46 -1.83 23.03
C PRO A 187 0.62 -0.66 22.50
N GLU A 188 0.52 0.41 23.29
CA GLU A 188 -0.18 1.64 22.94
C GLU A 188 0.48 2.40 21.78
N SER A 189 1.75 2.12 21.48
CA SER A 189 2.47 2.70 20.35
C SER A 189 2.40 1.84 19.07
N LEU A 190 1.89 0.60 19.15
CA LEU A 190 1.69 -0.31 18.00
C LEU A 190 0.48 0.11 17.16
N GLU A 191 0.54 1.32 16.63
CA GLU A 191 -0.42 1.87 15.70
C GLU A 191 -0.10 1.39 14.27
N PRO A 192 -1.12 1.07 13.46
CA PRO A 192 -0.90 0.55 12.11
C PRO A 192 -0.37 1.62 11.16
N GLY A 193 0.62 1.24 10.35
CA GLY A 193 0.98 1.93 9.11
C GLY A 193 -0.03 1.66 7.99
N PHE A 194 0.43 1.67 6.75
CA PHE A 194 -0.41 1.32 5.60
C PHE A 194 -0.45 -0.18 5.34
N ALA A 195 0.67 -0.87 5.55
CA ALA A 195 0.83 -2.29 5.28
C ALA A 195 1.58 -3.03 6.39
N LEU A 196 1.42 -4.35 6.42
CA LEU A 196 2.14 -5.28 7.28
C LEU A 196 2.55 -6.52 6.48
N LEU A 197 3.80 -6.93 6.62
CA LEU A 197 4.31 -8.22 6.13
C LEU A 197 4.45 -9.17 7.32
N ASP A 198 3.71 -10.27 7.34
CA ASP A 198 3.74 -11.22 8.46
C ASP A 198 4.88 -12.26 8.35
N LEU A 199 4.98 -13.14 9.36
CA LEU A 199 6.02 -14.17 9.43
C LEU A 199 5.91 -15.26 8.36
N ASP A 200 4.72 -15.43 7.76
CA ASP A 200 4.48 -16.35 6.65
C ASP A 200 4.77 -15.67 5.30
N GLY A 201 5.19 -14.41 5.34
CA GLY A 201 5.47 -13.56 4.18
C GLY A 201 4.19 -12.99 3.55
N VAL A 202 3.01 -13.12 4.15
CA VAL A 202 1.79 -12.57 3.57
C VAL A 202 1.77 -11.06 3.74
N TRP A 203 1.53 -10.34 2.64
CA TRP A 203 1.37 -8.89 2.61
C TRP A 203 -0.09 -8.52 2.91
N HIS A 204 -0.30 -7.77 3.97
CA HIS A 204 -1.58 -7.21 4.38
C HIS A 204 -1.54 -5.70 4.17
N GLU A 205 -2.56 -5.11 3.55
CA GLU A 205 -2.62 -3.67 3.29
C GLU A 205 -4.03 -3.10 3.53
N ARG A 206 -4.10 -1.82 3.92
CA ARG A 206 -5.38 -1.12 4.14
C ARG A 206 -6.22 -1.03 2.86
N GLY A 207 -5.56 -0.90 1.73
CA GLY A 207 -6.15 -0.86 0.40
C GLY A 207 -5.08 -1.14 -0.64
N GLU A 208 -5.52 -1.39 -1.86
CA GLU A 208 -4.63 -1.67 -2.98
C GLU A 208 -3.93 -0.37 -3.41
N MET A 209 -2.61 -0.33 -3.23
CA MET A 209 -1.78 0.80 -3.65
C MET A 209 -1.62 0.77 -5.17
N GLY A 210 -1.99 1.87 -5.84
CA GLY A 210 -1.75 2.09 -7.26
C GLY A 210 -0.79 3.25 -7.51
N TRP A 211 -0.51 3.49 -8.78
CA TRP A 211 0.37 4.55 -9.27
C TRP A 211 0.07 5.93 -8.63
N LEU A 212 1.11 6.69 -8.27
CA LEU A 212 1.05 7.97 -7.54
C LEU A 212 0.39 7.86 -6.14
N ALA A 213 0.43 6.69 -5.50
CA ALA A 213 -0.28 6.34 -4.26
C ALA A 213 -1.79 6.62 -4.30
N SER A 214 -2.42 6.39 -5.45
CA SER A 214 -3.87 6.25 -5.48
C SER A 214 -4.25 4.95 -4.79
N VAL A 215 -4.96 5.02 -3.67
CA VAL A 215 -5.46 3.83 -2.95
C VAL A 215 -6.84 3.47 -3.49
N SER A 216 -7.03 2.20 -3.86
CA SER A 216 -8.32 1.62 -4.18
C SER A 216 -8.70 0.53 -3.17
N ARG A 217 -9.97 0.14 -3.12
CA ARG A 217 -10.49 -0.90 -2.20
C ARG A 217 -10.11 -0.69 -0.71
N ASP A 218 -10.02 0.56 -0.27
CA ASP A 218 -9.69 0.92 1.11
C ASP A 218 -10.77 0.38 2.08
N VAL A 219 -10.35 -0.45 3.05
CA VAL A 219 -11.26 -1.08 4.03
C VAL A 219 -11.64 -0.16 5.19
N GLY A 220 -11.02 1.02 5.27
CA GLY A 220 -11.20 2.00 6.34
C GLY A 220 -10.35 1.72 7.59
N ASP A 221 -10.00 2.80 8.31
CA ASP A 221 -9.04 2.76 9.42
C ASP A 221 -9.45 1.81 10.55
N ALA A 222 -10.74 1.73 10.88
CA ALA A 222 -11.22 0.89 11.97
C ALA A 222 -11.06 -0.61 11.66
N ALA A 223 -11.41 -1.03 10.44
CA ALA A 223 -11.28 -2.41 10.01
C ALA A 223 -9.80 -2.78 9.87
N TRP A 224 -8.99 -1.91 9.26
CA TRP A 224 -7.55 -2.14 9.11
C TRP A 224 -6.82 -2.28 10.44
N ARG A 225 -7.13 -1.40 11.39
CA ARG A 225 -6.60 -1.47 12.76
C ARG A 225 -6.96 -2.78 13.47
N ALA A 226 -8.16 -3.31 13.23
CA ALA A 226 -8.58 -4.59 13.79
C ALA A 226 -7.74 -5.74 13.21
N THR A 227 -7.55 -5.77 11.88
CA THR A 227 -6.69 -6.75 11.20
C THR A 227 -5.26 -6.68 11.72
N TYR A 228 -4.66 -5.49 11.71
CA TYR A 228 -3.28 -5.28 12.17
C TYR A 228 -3.08 -5.78 13.61
N ARG A 229 -3.98 -5.42 14.53
CA ARG A 229 -3.92 -5.90 15.93
C ARG A 229 -4.11 -7.40 16.04
N SER A 230 -4.98 -8.00 15.22
CA SER A 230 -5.18 -9.44 15.21
C SER A 230 -3.92 -10.19 14.77
N VAL A 231 -3.21 -9.69 13.75
CA VAL A 231 -1.95 -10.28 13.31
C VAL A 231 -0.90 -10.18 14.42
N LEU A 232 -0.68 -8.98 14.98
CA LEU A 232 0.31 -8.79 16.04
C LEU A 232 0.02 -9.62 17.30
N ALA A 233 -1.26 -9.80 17.67
CA ALA A 233 -1.65 -10.59 18.83
C ALA A 233 -1.33 -12.09 18.69
N ALA A 234 -1.21 -12.60 17.45
CA ALA A 234 -0.87 -13.99 17.17
C ALA A 234 0.65 -14.25 17.15
N LEU A 235 1.48 -13.19 17.15
CA LEU A 235 2.93 -13.33 17.03
C LEU A 235 3.59 -13.78 18.35
N PRO A 236 4.66 -14.60 18.28
CA PRO A 236 5.53 -14.82 19.43
C PRO A 236 6.09 -13.49 19.97
N PRO A 237 6.21 -13.31 21.30
CA PRO A 237 6.73 -12.06 21.89
C PRO A 237 8.16 -11.69 21.44
N ASP A 238 8.93 -12.69 21.03
CA ASP A 238 10.30 -12.53 20.56
C ASP A 238 10.42 -12.14 19.08
N THR A 239 9.31 -12.05 18.35
CA THR A 239 9.27 -11.65 16.93
C THR A 239 9.88 -10.27 16.74
N TRP A 240 10.75 -10.10 15.75
CA TRP A 240 11.24 -8.79 15.35
C TRP A 240 10.15 -8.05 14.60
N LEU A 241 9.86 -6.81 15.01
CA LEU A 241 9.11 -5.87 14.20
C LEU A 241 10.08 -4.82 13.66
N VAL A 242 9.96 -4.51 12.38
CA VAL A 242 10.75 -3.47 11.69
C VAL A 242 9.81 -2.50 10.99
N ASN A 243 9.94 -1.21 11.31
CA ASN A 243 9.26 -0.11 10.65
C ASN A 243 10.05 0.30 9.41
N VAL A 244 9.40 0.29 8.26
CA VAL A 244 10.02 0.57 6.96
C VAL A 244 9.24 1.68 6.25
N ASP A 245 9.97 2.71 5.80
CA ASP A 245 9.49 3.74 4.87
C ASP A 245 9.69 3.23 3.45
N CYS A 246 8.58 2.83 2.80
CA CYS A 246 8.56 2.40 1.40
C CYS A 246 8.15 3.55 0.48
N HIS A 247 8.77 3.62 -0.69
CA HIS A 247 8.38 4.51 -1.79
C HIS A 247 7.63 3.74 -2.90
N VAL A 248 6.69 4.44 -3.54
CA VAL A 248 5.85 4.01 -4.67
C VAL A 248 5.52 5.19 -5.59
#